data_AF-A0A957YFS9-F1
#
_entry.id   AF-A0A957YFS9-F1
#
_cell.length_a   1.000
_cell.length_b   1.000
_cell.length_c   1.000
_cell.angle_alpha   90.00
_cell.angle_beta   90.00
_cell.angle_gamma   90.00
#
_symmetry.space_group_name_H-M   'P 1'
#
loop_
_entity.id
_entity.type
_entity.pdbx_description
1 polymer ?
#
loop_
_entity_poly.entity_id
_entity_poly.type
_entity_poly.pdbx_seq_one_letter_code
_entity_poly.pdbx_strand_id
1 'polypeptide(L)'
;MRLKWWILCSLLLAVASFLFLYYIIHNIWPNPTSLFAPPQLLLLSSMFMGLSSATVPVTAYLNYRFAKPDWYSRDKSRLLRQGAWVGLLGVLLAYIQLLRAFNWAVAVVLVGVFIFIELFFLTRE
;
A
#
# COMPACT_ATOMS: atom_id res chain seq x y z
N MET A 1 -17.74 -11.86 -6.79
CA MET A 1 -18.04 -10.42 -6.59
C MET A 1 -17.68 -9.64 -7.84
N ARG A 2 -18.54 -8.73 -8.31
CA ARG A 2 -18.25 -7.84 -9.45
C ARG A 2 -17.14 -6.85 -9.07
N LEU A 3 -16.22 -6.56 -9.99
CA LEU A 3 -15.06 -5.67 -9.82
C LEU A 3 -15.42 -4.30 -9.21
N LYS A 4 -16.60 -3.77 -9.54
CA LYS A 4 -17.11 -2.49 -9.01
C LYS A 4 -17.26 -2.47 -7.48
N TRP A 5 -17.68 -3.59 -6.88
CA TRP A 5 -17.82 -3.70 -5.43
C TRP A 5 -16.46 -3.71 -4.72
N TRP A 6 -15.47 -4.37 -5.30
CA TRP A 6 -14.09 -4.35 -4.79
C TRP A 6 -13.53 -2.93 -4.74
N ILE A 7 -13.74 -2.15 -5.80
CA ILE A 7 -13.30 -0.75 -5.87
C ILE A 7 -14.01 0.09 -4.80
N LEU A 8 -15.33 -0.03 -4.66
CA LEU A 8 -16.08 0.70 -3.64
C LEU A 8 -15.64 0.35 -2.22
N CYS A 9 -15.50 -0.95 -1.90
CA CYS A 9 -15.02 -1.39 -0.59
C CYS A 9 -13.60 -0.89 -0.31
N SER A 10 -12.71 -0.91 -1.31
CA SER A 10 -11.35 -0.39 -1.17
C SER A 10 -11.33 1.11 -0.91
N LEU A 11 -12.20 1.88 -1.56
CA LEU A 11 -12.25 3.33 -1.39
C LEU A 11 -12.81 3.71 -0.01
N LEU A 12 -13.84 3.01 0.46
CA LEU A 12 -14.34 3.17 1.83
C LEU A 12 -13.28 2.82 2.87
N LEU A 13 -12.55 1.71 2.67
CA LEU A 13 -11.46 1.32 3.54
C LEU A 13 -10.31 2.34 3.54
N ALA A 14 -10.00 2.93 2.39
CA ALA A 14 -8.98 3.98 2.27
C ALA A 14 -9.37 5.21 3.09
N VAL A 15 -10.59 5.70 2.91
CA VAL A 15 -11.11 6.85 3.66
C VAL A 15 -11.09 6.56 5.16
N ALA A 16 -11.61 5.41 5.59
CA ALA A 16 -11.59 5.02 7.01
C ALA A 16 -10.17 4.95 7.58
N SER A 17 -9.22 4.36 6.84
CA SER A 17 -7.83 4.21 7.28
C SER A 17 -7.12 5.57 7.37
N PHE A 18 -7.34 6.47 6.42
CA PHE A 18 -6.76 7.81 6.45
C PHE A 18 -7.36 8.70 7.54
N LEU A 19 -8.68 8.60 7.80
CA LEU A 19 -9.31 9.28 8.93
C LEU A 19 -8.74 8.79 10.26
N PHE A 20 -8.55 7.48 10.39
CA PHE A 20 -7.93 6.90 11.59
C PHE A 20 -6.47 7.36 11.75
N LEU A 21 -5.71 7.41 10.66
CA LEU A 21 -4.35 7.95 10.65
C LEU A 21 -4.31 9.43 11.05
N TYR A 22 -5.23 10.25 10.53
CA TYR A 22 -5.37 11.66 10.92
C TYR A 22 -5.65 11.81 12.42
N TYR A 23 -6.53 10.97 12.96
CA TYR A 23 -6.87 10.95 14.39
C TYR A 23 -5.65 10.60 15.26
N ILE A 24 -4.86 9.59 14.87
CA ILE A 24 -3.64 9.19 15.60
C ILE A 24 -2.65 10.35 15.65
N ILE A 25 -2.39 11.00 14.51
CA ILE A 25 -1.43 12.10 14.42
C ILE A 25 -1.84 13.28 15.32
N HIS A 26 -3.12 13.62 15.37
CA HIS A 26 -3.58 14.80 16.12
C HIS A 26 -3.80 14.56 17.62
N ASN A 27 -4.25 13.38 18.02
CA ASN A 27 -4.71 13.13 19.40
C ASN A 27 -3.77 12.27 20.22
N ILE A 28 -2.98 11.40 19.58
CA ILE A 28 -2.20 10.35 20.25
C ILE A 28 -0.70 10.64 20.22
N TRP A 29 -0.24 11.62 19.43
CA TRP A 29 1.19 11.87 19.24
C TRP A 29 1.80 12.86 20.26
N PRO A 30 2.18 12.40 21.46
CA PRO A 30 3.32 13.00 22.15
C PRO A 30 4.27 11.92 22.69
N ASN A 31 5.22 11.47 21.88
CA ASN A 31 6.64 11.23 22.25
C ASN A 31 7.35 10.35 21.19
N PRO A 32 8.40 10.86 20.51
CA PRO A 32 9.15 10.13 19.49
C PRO A 32 10.20 9.16 20.04
N THR A 33 10.24 8.90 21.35
CA THR A 33 11.40 8.27 22.02
C THR A 33 11.35 6.74 22.13
N SER A 34 10.19 6.10 21.89
CA SER A 34 10.05 4.65 21.95
C SER A 34 9.77 4.04 20.57
N LEU A 35 10.81 3.45 19.97
CA LEU A 35 10.68 2.57 18.79
C LEU A 35 9.76 1.38 19.14
N PHE A 36 8.77 1.08 18.29
CA PHE A 36 7.77 0.02 18.47
C PHE A 36 6.73 0.22 19.58
N ALA A 37 6.53 1.45 20.04
CA ALA A 37 5.41 1.72 20.92
C ALA A 37 4.05 1.45 20.22
N PRO A 38 2.99 1.07 20.98
CA PRO A 38 1.65 0.86 20.44
C PRO A 38 1.16 1.94 19.44
N PRO A 39 1.36 3.25 19.67
CA PRO A 39 0.91 4.27 18.72
C PRO A 39 1.66 4.23 17.37
N GLN A 40 2.93 3.86 17.35
CA GLN A 40 3.70 3.74 16.10
C GLN A 40 3.22 2.56 15.26
N LEU A 41 2.95 1.42 15.90
CA LEU A 41 2.39 0.25 15.22
C LEU A 41 1.01 0.55 14.64
N LEU A 42 0.16 1.27 15.36
CA LEU A 42 -1.13 1.73 14.86
C LEU A 42 -0.98 2.69 13.68
N LEU A 43 -0.02 3.62 13.74
CA LEU A 43 0.26 4.50 12.60
C LEU A 43 0.72 3.71 11.37
N LEU A 44 1.70 2.82 11.52
CA LEU A 44 2.22 2.05 10.37
C LEU A 44 1.16 1.10 9.81
N SER A 45 0.34 0.49 10.66
CA SER A 45 -0.74 -0.41 10.23
C SER A 45 -1.86 0.35 9.51
N SER A 46 -2.25 1.52 10.03
CA SER A 46 -3.25 2.37 9.37
C SER A 46 -2.74 2.94 8.05
N MET A 47 -1.45 3.29 7.98
CA MET A 47 -0.78 3.72 6.76
C MET A 47 -0.72 2.59 5.72
N PHE A 48 -0.38 1.36 6.14
CA PHE A 48 -0.42 0.17 5.29
C PHE A 48 -1.80 -0.02 4.66
N MET A 49 -2.85 0.00 5.51
CA MET A 49 -4.23 -0.21 5.09
C MET A 49 -4.70 0.90 4.15
N GLY A 50 -4.41 2.17 4.48
CA GLY A 50 -4.78 3.32 3.67
C GLY A 50 -4.11 3.32 2.30
N LEU A 51 -2.80 3.10 2.24
CA LEU A 51 -2.07 3.05 0.97
C LEU A 51 -2.47 1.85 0.12
N SER A 52 -2.58 0.67 0.72
CA SER A 52 -2.96 -0.54 -0.02
C SER A 52 -4.33 -0.39 -0.66
N SER A 53 -5.30 0.13 0.10
CA SER A 53 -6.68 0.29 -0.35
C SER A 53 -6.85 1.46 -1.32
N ALA A 54 -6.14 2.57 -1.13
CA ALA A 54 -6.13 3.70 -2.07
C ALA A 54 -5.53 3.35 -3.44
N THR A 55 -4.63 2.37 -3.47
CA THR A 55 -3.96 1.94 -4.69
C THR A 55 -4.87 1.06 -5.57
N VAL A 56 -5.81 0.31 -4.98
CA VAL A 56 -6.74 -0.58 -5.70
C VAL A 56 -7.48 0.08 -6.87
N PRO A 57 -8.10 1.26 -6.74
CA PRO A 57 -8.76 1.92 -7.88
C PRO A 57 -7.77 2.30 -8.99
N VAL A 58 -6.57 2.75 -8.64
CA VAL A 58 -5.52 3.14 -9.59
C VAL A 58 -5.05 1.91 -10.37
N THR A 59 -4.74 0.82 -9.67
CA THR A 59 -4.32 -0.43 -10.31
C THR A 59 -5.44 -1.06 -11.12
N ALA A 60 -6.70 -0.99 -10.67
CA ALA A 60 -7.85 -1.46 -11.44
C ALA A 60 -7.99 -0.69 -12.76
N TYR A 61 -7.82 0.64 -12.73
CA TYR A 61 -7.84 1.47 -13.93
C TYR A 61 -6.69 1.13 -14.89
N LEU A 62 -5.46 1.00 -14.37
CA LEU A 62 -4.29 0.67 -15.18
C LEU A 62 -4.38 -0.72 -15.81
N ASN A 63 -4.83 -1.73 -15.06
CA ASN A 63 -5.04 -3.08 -15.60
C ASN A 63 -6.18 -3.10 -16.62
N TYR A 64 -7.26 -2.34 -16.41
CA TYR A 64 -8.31 -2.20 -17.42
C TYR A 64 -7.80 -1.58 -18.73
N ARG A 65 -6.87 -0.61 -18.65
CA ARG A 65 -6.35 0.10 -19.82
C ARG A 65 -5.24 -0.65 -20.57
N PHE A 66 -4.35 -1.33 -19.86
CA PHE A 66 -3.10 -1.84 -20.43
C PHE A 66 -2.94 -3.36 -20.34
N ALA A 67 -3.71 -4.08 -19.52
CA ALA A 67 -3.56 -5.53 -19.40
C ALA A 67 -4.32 -6.29 -20.50
N LYS A 68 -3.93 -7.56 -20.72
CA LYS A 68 -4.58 -8.46 -21.68
C LYS A 68 -6.08 -8.63 -21.38
N PRO A 69 -6.93 -8.87 -22.39
CA PRO A 69 -8.31 -9.29 -22.16
C PRO A 69 -8.33 -10.50 -21.20
N ASP A 70 -9.26 -10.50 -20.24
CA ASP A 70 -9.43 -11.52 -19.19
C ASP A 70 -8.39 -11.57 -18.06
N TRP A 71 -7.56 -10.52 -17.88
CA TRP A 71 -6.60 -10.44 -16.77
C TRP A 71 -7.23 -10.74 -15.40
N TYR A 72 -8.44 -10.25 -15.14
CA TYR A 72 -9.15 -10.44 -13.87
C TYR A 72 -9.66 -11.88 -13.68
N SER A 73 -9.96 -12.59 -14.76
CA SER A 73 -10.38 -13.99 -14.70
C SER A 73 -9.20 -14.92 -14.44
N ARG A 74 -8.01 -14.57 -14.95
CA ARG A 74 -6.76 -15.32 -14.75
C ARG A 74 -6.21 -15.16 -13.34
N ASP A 75 -6.17 -13.93 -12.81
CA ASP A 75 -5.72 -13.67 -11.45
C ASP A 75 -6.62 -12.64 -10.74
N LYS A 76 -7.51 -13.17 -9.89
CA LYS A 76 -8.41 -12.37 -9.04
C LYS A 76 -7.68 -11.69 -7.88
N SER A 77 -6.50 -12.20 -7.50
CA SER A 77 -5.70 -11.69 -6.37
C SER A 77 -4.74 -10.57 -6.78
N ARG A 78 -4.55 -10.35 -8.08
CA ARG A 78 -3.63 -9.35 -8.63
C ARG A 78 -3.80 -7.94 -8.07
N LEU A 79 -5.04 -7.46 -7.96
CA LEU A 79 -5.29 -6.11 -7.42
C LEU A 79 -4.93 -5.99 -5.94
N LEU A 80 -5.22 -7.04 -5.16
CA LEU A 80 -4.84 -7.10 -3.75
C LEU A 80 -3.33 -7.14 -3.59
N ARG A 81 -2.65 -7.95 -4.40
CA ARG A 81 -1.19 -8.07 -4.41
C ARG A 81 -0.52 -6.74 -4.74
N GLN A 82 -0.95 -6.07 -5.82
CA GLN A 82 -0.42 -4.76 -6.21
C GLN A 82 -0.69 -3.69 -5.15
N GLY A 83 -1.88 -3.68 -4.55
CA GLY A 83 -2.18 -2.81 -3.42
C GLY A 83 -1.26 -3.07 -2.23
N ALA A 84 -1.10 -4.34 -1.84
CA ALA A 84 -0.24 -4.74 -0.74
C ALA A 84 1.23 -4.34 -0.97
N TRP A 85 1.75 -4.45 -2.20
CA TRP A 85 3.09 -3.99 -2.54
C TRP A 85 3.27 -2.50 -2.32
N VAL A 86 2.33 -1.67 -2.77
CA VAL A 86 2.40 -0.22 -2.58
C VAL A 86 2.26 0.15 -1.10
N GLY A 87 1.37 -0.52 -0.37
CA GLY A 87 1.24 -0.32 1.07
C GLY A 87 2.52 -0.68 1.82
N LEU A 88 3.12 -1.83 1.52
CA LEU A 88 4.33 -2.31 2.18
C LEU A 88 5.53 -1.41 1.84
N LEU A 89 5.67 -1.00 0.58
CA LEU A 89 6.66 -0.01 0.17
C LEU A 89 6.51 1.30 0.96
N GLY A 90 5.30 1.87 1.01
CA GLY A 90 5.07 3.13 1.71
C GLY A 90 5.38 3.06 3.20
N VAL A 91 5.01 1.94 3.86
CA VAL A 91 5.33 1.70 5.27
C VAL A 91 6.83 1.54 5.49
N LEU A 92 7.53 0.80 4.63
CA LEU A 92 8.99 0.67 4.71
C LEU A 92 9.68 2.03 4.57
N LEU A 93 9.27 2.84 3.60
CA LEU A 93 9.84 4.18 3.42
C LEU A 93 9.56 5.08 4.62
N ALA A 94 8.34 5.07 5.16
CA ALA A 94 8.00 5.81 6.37
C ALA A 94 8.81 5.35 7.58
N TYR A 95 9.00 4.04 7.74
CA TYR A 95 9.81 3.47 8.80
C TYR A 95 11.28 3.87 8.70
N ILE A 96 11.87 3.80 7.50
CA ILE A 96 13.24 4.26 7.24
C ILE A 96 13.39 5.76 7.51
N GLN A 97 12.37 6.56 7.17
CA GLN A 97 12.32 7.98 7.48
C GLN A 97 12.29 8.23 9.00
N LEU A 98 11.54 7.42 9.77
CA LEU A 98 11.52 7.50 11.24
C LEU A 98 12.90 7.21 11.85
N LEU A 99 13.65 6.27 11.27
CA LEU A 99 15.03 5.98 11.65
C LEU A 99 16.03 7.06 11.18
N ARG A 100 15.58 8.09 10.47
CA ARG A 100 16.42 9.13 9.83
C ARG A 100 17.49 8.55 8.90
N ALA A 101 17.24 7.37 8.34
CA ALA A 101 18.15 6.66 7.42
C ALA A 101 17.68 6.75 5.96
N PHE A 102 16.72 7.63 5.67
CA PHE A 102 16.15 7.76 4.33
C PHE A 102 17.13 8.42 3.37
N ASN A 103 17.36 7.75 2.24
CA ASN A 103 18.10 8.25 1.11
C ASN A 103 17.35 7.86 -0.17
N TRP A 104 17.32 8.76 -1.15
CA TRP A 104 16.76 8.52 -2.48
C TRP A 104 17.30 7.25 -3.14
N ALA A 105 18.59 6.93 -2.95
CA ALA A 105 19.16 5.68 -3.46
C ALA A 105 18.45 4.44 -2.89
N VAL A 106 18.19 4.43 -1.58
CA VAL A 106 17.47 3.34 -0.91
C VAL A 106 16.03 3.25 -1.41
N ALA A 107 15.36 4.39 -1.57
CA ALA A 107 13.99 4.44 -2.09
C ALA A 107 13.90 3.84 -3.52
N VAL A 108 14.81 4.22 -4.40
CA VAL A 108 14.87 3.68 -5.79
C VAL A 108 15.14 2.18 -5.80
N VAL A 109 16.08 1.71 -4.97
CA VAL A 109 16.37 0.27 -4.85
C VAL A 109 15.14 -0.50 -4.37
N LEU A 110 14.45 -0.02 -3.32
CA LEU A 110 13.24 -0.66 -2.82
C LEU A 110 12.14 -0.71 -3.88
N VAL A 111 11.87 0.41 -4.57
CA VAL A 111 10.92 0.46 -5.69
C VAL A 111 11.29 -0.58 -6.75
N GLY A 112 12.57 -0.65 -7.13
CA GLY A 112 13.06 -1.64 -8.08
C GLY A 112 12.78 -3.08 -7.64
N VAL A 113 13.02 -3.42 -6.37
CA VAL A 113 12.73 -4.75 -5.82
C VAL A 113 11.25 -5.12 -5.96
N PHE A 114 10.32 -4.24 -5.58
CA PHE A 114 8.89 -4.52 -5.73
C PHE A 114 8.46 -4.66 -7.19
N ILE A 115 9.02 -3.82 -8.08
CA ILE A 115 8.78 -3.94 -9.53
C ILE A 115 9.28 -5.29 -10.05
N PHE A 116 10.50 -5.70 -9.71
CA PHE A 116 11.05 -6.99 -10.14
C PHE A 116 10.26 -8.17 -9.61
N ILE A 117 9.80 -8.12 -8.36
CA ILE A 117 8.93 -9.15 -7.78
C ILE A 117 7.63 -9.25 -8.59
N GLU A 118 6.98 -8.12 -8.89
CA GLU A 118 5.73 -8.13 -9.66
C GLU A 118 5.96 -8.59 -11.11
N LEU A 119 7.07 -8.18 -11.75
CA LEU A 119 7.46 -8.66 -13.08
C LEU A 119 7.68 -10.19 -13.08
N PHE A 120 8.31 -10.72 -12.05
CA PHE A 120 8.51 -12.17 -11.92
C PHE A 120 7.17 -12.91 -11.88
N PHE A 121 6.20 -12.42 -11.11
CA PHE A 121 4.84 -12.99 -11.10
C PHE A 121 4.19 -12.89 -12.48
N LEU A 122 4.30 -11.74 -13.15
CA LEU A 122 3.74 -11.53 -14.49
C LEU A 122 4.34 -12.44 -15.56
N THR A 123 5.61 -12.82 -15.45
CA THR A 123 6.27 -13.74 -16.40
C THR A 123 5.92 -15.22 -16.17
N ARG A 124 5.41 -15.57 -14.98
CA ARG A 124 5.00 -16.94 -14.62
C ARG A 124 3.54 -17.24 -14.94
N GLU A 125 2.71 -16.21 -15.12
CA GLU A 125 1.29 -16.27 -15.52
C GLU A 125 1.10 -16.39 -17.05
#